data_AF-A0A835YRW5-F1
#
_entry.id   AF-A0A835YRW5-F1
#
_cell.length_a   1.000
_cell.length_b   1.000
_cell.length_c   1.000
_cell.angle_alpha   90.00
_cell.angle_beta   90.00
_cell.angle_gamma   90.00
#
_symmetry.space_group_name_H-M   'P 1'
#
loop_
_entity.id
_entity.type
_entity.pdbx_description
1 polymer ?
#
loop_
_entity_poly.entity_id
_entity_poly.type
_entity_poly.pdbx_seq_one_letter_code
_entity_poly.pdbx_strand_id
1 'polypeptide(L)'
;MEEDEDAPHPLRTAEWRMSTRKLLGFKREDEYFTFHKDGTVESPGKADGRWWFDVGGLHWELKEPSATATHYRAELHWNIFGTQPRMFRGTVTRDRSPSSFMPPWLLRPVISTFTGYGIGDDTADTTYKHRQSESFV
;
A
#
# COMPACT_ATOMS: atom_id res chain seq x y z
N MET A 1 -6.14 2.58 -25.90
CA MET A 1 -6.47 3.27 -24.64
C MET A 1 -5.15 3.84 -24.19
N GLU A 2 -4.91 5.11 -24.51
CA GLU A 2 -3.79 5.85 -23.90
C GLU A 2 -4.13 5.96 -22.41
N GLU A 3 -3.30 5.37 -21.56
CA GLU A 3 -3.34 5.73 -20.15
C GLU A 3 -2.94 7.20 -20.08
N ASP A 4 -3.81 8.05 -19.54
CA ASP A 4 -3.46 9.45 -19.27
C ASP A 4 -2.30 9.45 -18.27
N GLU A 5 -1.07 9.56 -18.78
CA GLU A 5 0.16 9.65 -17.98
C GLU A 5 0.05 10.83 -17.00
N ASP A 6 -0.69 11.87 -17.38
CA ASP A 6 -0.97 13.08 -16.60
C ASP A 6 -2.07 12.90 -15.53
N ALA A 7 -2.83 11.79 -15.54
CA ALA A 7 -3.87 11.57 -14.53
C ALA A 7 -3.24 11.42 -13.13
N PRO A 8 -3.86 11.97 -12.08
CA PRO A 8 -3.35 11.82 -10.72
C PRO A 8 -3.30 10.34 -10.31
N HIS A 9 -2.22 9.94 -9.63
CA HIS A 9 -2.10 8.59 -9.10
C HIS A 9 -3.23 8.34 -8.07
N PRO A 10 -3.92 7.18 -8.10
CA PRO A 10 -5.00 6.89 -7.15
C PRO A 10 -4.55 6.91 -5.68
N LEU A 11 -3.27 6.60 -5.44
CA LEU A 11 -2.65 6.67 -4.12
C LEU A 11 -2.04 8.04 -3.81
N ARG A 12 -2.20 9.05 -4.68
CA ARG A 12 -1.50 10.34 -4.71
C ARG A 12 0.02 10.27 -4.92
N THR A 13 0.68 9.21 -4.46
CA THR A 13 2.08 8.93 -4.75
C THR A 13 2.22 7.49 -5.27
N ALA A 14 3.16 7.26 -6.18
CA ALA A 14 3.48 5.91 -6.65
C ALA A 14 4.34 5.17 -5.60
N GLU A 15 5.28 5.88 -4.98
CA GLU A 15 6.23 5.31 -4.04
C GLU A 15 5.72 5.41 -2.59
N TRP A 16 5.98 4.34 -1.83
CA TRP A 16 5.54 4.19 -0.46
C TRP A 16 6.62 3.54 0.40
N ARG A 17 6.90 4.17 1.55
CA ARG A 17 7.72 3.56 2.60
C ARG A 17 6.82 2.96 3.68
N MET A 18 6.96 1.65 3.91
CA MET A 18 6.23 0.90 4.92
C MET A 18 7.12 0.51 6.08
N SER A 19 6.75 0.94 7.27
CA SER A 19 7.41 0.55 8.50
C SER A 19 6.69 -0.66 9.08
N THR A 20 7.31 -1.84 8.95
CA THR A 20 6.76 -3.10 9.45
C THR A 20 7.21 -3.38 10.88
N ARG A 21 6.32 -4.02 11.65
CA ARG A 21 6.60 -4.57 12.98
C ARG A 21 6.24 -6.05 12.95
N LYS A 22 7.25 -6.91 13.05
CA LYS A 22 7.06 -8.37 13.09
C LYS A 22 6.49 -8.77 14.45
N LEU A 23 5.54 -9.72 14.45
CA LEU A 23 4.90 -10.17 15.70
C LEU A 23 5.89 -10.89 16.63
N LEU A 24 6.93 -11.52 16.06
CA LEU A 24 7.92 -12.36 16.75
C LEU A 24 9.31 -11.70 16.85
N GLY A 25 9.40 -10.38 16.71
CA GLY A 25 10.64 -9.66 16.94
C GLY A 25 10.41 -8.16 17.01
N PHE A 26 11.00 -7.50 18.01
CA PHE A 26 10.93 -6.05 18.19
C PHE A 26 11.67 -5.24 17.12
N LYS A 27 12.13 -5.89 16.04
CA LYS A 27 12.85 -5.23 14.96
C LYS A 27 11.84 -4.58 14.01
N ARG A 28 11.95 -3.26 13.91
CA ARG A 28 11.29 -2.46 12.88
C ARG A 28 12.08 -2.59 11.59
N GLU A 29 11.42 -2.92 10.49
CA GLU A 29 12.04 -3.01 9.17
C GLU A 29 11.23 -2.14 8.21
N ASP A 30 11.94 -1.25 7.52
CA ASP A 30 11.34 -0.41 6.49
C ASP A 30 11.42 -1.16 5.15
N GLU A 31 10.28 -1.23 4.47
CA GLU A 31 10.11 -1.79 3.14
C GLU A 31 9.64 -0.69 2.19
N TYR A 32 10.01 -0.80 0.92
CA TYR A 32 9.67 0.19 -0.10
C TYR A 32 8.84 -0.47 -1.19
N PHE A 33 7.78 0.20 -1.60
CA PHE A 33 6.85 -0.29 -2.61
C PHE A 33 6.61 0.79 -3.65
N THR A 34 6.54 0.35 -4.91
CA THR A 34 6.13 1.17 -6.04
C THR A 34 4.82 0.61 -6.57
N PHE A 35 3.76 1.41 -6.49
CA PHE A 35 2.45 1.09 -7.00
C PHE A 35 2.26 1.78 -8.35
N HIS A 36 1.98 1.01 -9.39
CA HIS A 36 1.77 1.50 -10.74
C HIS A 36 0.28 1.66 -11.03
N LYS A 37 -0.09 2.61 -11.91
CA LYS A 37 -1.49 2.90 -12.26
C LYS A 37 -2.23 1.70 -12.88
N ASP A 38 -1.49 0.81 -13.54
CA ASP A 38 -1.99 -0.41 -14.20
C ASP A 38 -2.41 -1.52 -13.21
N GLY A 39 -2.23 -1.29 -11.90
CA GLY A 39 -2.56 -2.26 -10.86
C GLY A 39 -1.40 -3.19 -10.48
N THR A 40 -0.20 -2.99 -11.02
CA THR A 40 1.00 -3.74 -10.61
C THR A 40 1.69 -3.08 -9.42
N VAL A 41 2.34 -3.89 -8.59
CA VAL A 41 3.13 -3.41 -7.46
C VAL A 41 4.48 -4.11 -7.40
N GLU A 42 5.52 -3.34 -7.17
CA GLU A 42 6.90 -3.80 -7.07
C GLU A 42 7.46 -3.49 -5.68
N SER A 43 8.37 -4.34 -5.23
CA SER A 43 9.17 -4.10 -4.02
C SER A 43 10.57 -4.66 -4.25
N PRO A 44 11.64 -3.93 -3.88
CA PRO A 44 13.01 -4.42 -4.04
C PRO A 44 13.23 -5.79 -3.40
N GLY A 45 13.78 -6.74 -4.17
CA GLY A 45 14.07 -8.10 -3.70
C GLY A 45 12.83 -8.97 -3.44
N LYS A 46 11.63 -8.51 -3.82
CA LYS A 46 10.40 -9.30 -3.79
C LYS A 46 9.91 -9.53 -5.22
N ALA A 47 9.03 -10.52 -5.35
CA ALA A 47 8.37 -10.80 -6.61
C ALA A 47 7.24 -9.81 -6.88
N ASP A 48 6.92 -9.65 -8.16
CA ASP A 48 5.87 -8.75 -8.63
C ASP A 48 4.52 -9.13 -8.07
N GLY A 49 3.70 -8.10 -7.88
CA GLY A 49 2.39 -8.23 -7.28
C GLY A 49 1.30 -7.50 -8.05
N ARG A 50 0.11 -7.57 -7.47
CA ARG A 50 -1.04 -6.75 -7.90
C ARG A 50 -1.66 -6.04 -6.73
N TRP A 51 -2.16 -4.85 -6.98
CA TRP A 51 -2.89 -4.05 -6.00
C TRP A 51 -4.25 -3.63 -6.54
N TRP A 52 -5.19 -3.41 -5.62
CA TRP A 52 -6.53 -2.95 -5.92
C TRP A 52 -7.15 -2.28 -4.68
N PHE A 53 -8.26 -1.58 -4.91
CA PHE A 53 -9.11 -1.08 -3.85
C PHE A 53 -10.33 -1.98 -3.66
N ASP A 54 -10.74 -2.15 -2.42
CA ASP A 54 -12.05 -2.66 -2.06
C ASP A 54 -12.70 -1.78 -0.99
N VAL A 55 -13.89 -2.16 -0.52
CA VAL A 55 -14.62 -1.45 0.54
C VAL A 55 -13.80 -1.33 1.84
N GLY A 56 -12.85 -2.25 2.05
CA GLY A 56 -12.01 -2.37 3.22
C GLY A 56 -10.67 -1.64 3.14
N GLY A 57 -10.36 -0.97 2.02
CA GLY A 57 -9.16 -0.14 1.85
C GLY A 57 -8.30 -0.57 0.66
N LEU A 58 -6.99 -0.32 0.78
CA LEU A 58 -5.99 -0.72 -0.19
C LEU A 58 -5.54 -2.15 0.09
N HIS A 59 -5.51 -2.97 -0.95
CA HIS A 59 -5.08 -4.35 -0.91
C HIS A 59 -4.00 -4.59 -1.96
N TRP A 60 -3.02 -5.43 -1.62
CA TRP A 60 -2.11 -5.97 -2.63
C TRP A 60 -1.56 -7.32 -2.23
N GLU A 61 -1.16 -8.11 -3.22
CA GLU A 61 -0.56 -9.41 -3.04
C GLU A 61 0.78 -9.50 -3.74
N LEU A 62 1.75 -10.16 -3.12
CA LEU A 62 3.02 -10.52 -3.73
C LEU A 62 3.11 -12.05 -3.80
N LYS A 63 3.46 -12.58 -4.98
CA LYS A 63 3.59 -14.03 -5.19
C LYS A 63 5.02 -14.47 -4.91
N GLU A 64 5.28 -15.06 -3.75
CA GLU A 64 6.64 -15.51 -3.46
C GLU A 64 7.00 -16.77 -4.25
N PRO A 65 8.30 -16.97 -4.57
CA PRO A 65 8.78 -18.18 -5.24
C PRO A 65 8.44 -19.48 -4.49
N SER A 66 8.19 -19.40 -3.17
CA SER A 66 7.89 -20.53 -2.28
C SER A 66 6.45 -21.06 -2.36
N ALA A 67 5.70 -20.74 -3.43
CA ALA A 67 4.29 -21.15 -3.62
C ALA A 67 3.32 -20.65 -2.53
N THR A 68 3.70 -19.64 -1.76
CA THR A 68 2.85 -18.95 -0.78
C THR A 68 2.68 -17.50 -1.21
N ALA A 69 1.45 -16.97 -1.23
CA ALA A 69 1.24 -15.56 -1.46
C ALA A 69 1.24 -14.78 -0.13
N THR A 70 1.82 -13.59 -0.16
CA THR A 70 1.79 -12.65 0.95
C THR A 70 0.80 -11.54 0.60
N HIS A 71 -0.19 -11.36 1.47
CA HIS A 71 -1.32 -10.47 1.27
C HIS A 71 -1.20 -9.29 2.23
N TYR A 72 -1.28 -8.10 1.69
CA TYR A 72 -1.21 -6.86 2.42
C TYR A 72 -2.55 -6.14 2.33
N ARG A 73 -2.89 -5.46 3.42
CA ARG A 73 -4.08 -4.63 3.53
C ARG A 73 -3.77 -3.40 4.36
N ALA A 74 -4.27 -2.24 3.96
CA ALA A 74 -4.24 -1.04 4.77
C ALA A 74 -5.44 -0.12 4.52
N GLU A 75 -5.79 0.68 5.51
CA GLU A 75 -6.67 1.83 5.32
C GLU A 75 -5.83 3.03 4.87
N LEU A 76 -6.39 3.85 3.98
CA LEU A 76 -5.70 4.97 3.36
C LEU A 76 -6.29 6.29 3.86
N HIS A 77 -5.42 7.15 4.40
CA HIS A 77 -5.78 8.50 4.82
C HIS A 77 -5.05 9.50 3.94
N TRP A 78 -5.78 10.01 2.95
CA TRP A 78 -5.35 11.16 2.17
C TRP A 78 -5.61 12.42 2.99
N ASN A 79 -4.69 12.76 3.88
CA ASN A 79 -4.80 13.97 4.68
C ASN A 79 -4.83 15.20 3.73
N ILE A 80 -5.96 15.92 3.71
CA ILE A 80 -6.14 17.15 2.91
C ILE A 80 -5.28 18.32 3.44
N PHE A 81 -4.94 18.30 4.73
CA PHE A 81 -4.10 19.32 5.38
C PHE A 81 -2.65 18.88 5.59
N GLY A 82 -2.34 17.61 5.30
CA GLY A 82 -0.98 17.05 5.41
C GLY A 82 -0.19 17.19 4.12
N THR A 83 1.13 17.05 4.22
CA THR A 83 2.04 17.08 3.06
C THR A 83 2.16 15.76 2.33
N GLN A 84 1.80 14.62 2.96
CA GLN A 84 1.94 13.29 2.38
C GLN A 84 0.79 12.36 2.78
N PRO A 85 0.30 11.49 1.87
CA PRO A 85 -0.71 10.49 2.17
C PRO A 85 -0.15 9.40 3.12
N ARG A 86 -1.02 8.79 3.92
CA ARG A 86 -0.62 7.80 4.93
C ARG A 86 -1.47 6.54 4.88
N MET A 87 -0.83 5.39 5.03
CA MET A 87 -1.49 4.12 5.29
C MET A 87 -1.47 3.81 6.79
N PHE A 88 -2.60 3.36 7.32
CA PHE A 88 -2.76 2.98 8.71
C PHE A 88 -3.48 1.64 8.85
N ARG A 89 -3.38 1.03 10.04
CA ARG A 89 -3.90 -0.32 10.33
C ARG A 89 -3.43 -1.36 9.30
N GLY A 90 -2.19 -1.22 8.83
CA GLY A 90 -1.60 -2.12 7.87
C GLY A 90 -1.44 -3.52 8.48
N THR A 91 -1.91 -4.54 7.78
CA THR A 91 -1.74 -5.94 8.17
C THR A 91 -1.14 -6.73 7.02
N VAL A 92 -0.20 -7.60 7.33
CA VAL A 92 0.35 -8.57 6.38
C VAL A 92 -0.04 -9.96 6.84
N THR A 93 -0.68 -10.70 5.94
CA THR A 93 -1.02 -12.11 6.13
C THR A 93 -0.31 -12.95 5.09
N ARG A 94 -0.07 -14.22 5.39
CA ARG A 94 0.54 -15.15 4.45
C ARG A 94 -0.32 -16.39 4.30
N ASP A 95 -0.43 -16.91 3.09
CA ASP A 95 -1.06 -18.20 2.87
C ASP A 95 -0.34 -19.31 3.66
N ARG A 96 -1.09 -20.31 4.08
CA ARG A 96 -0.51 -21.46 4.75
C ARG A 96 0.34 -22.27 3.78
N SER A 97 1.36 -22.94 4.31
CA SER A 97 2.15 -23.91 3.54
C SER A 97 1.23 -24.92 2.85
N PRO A 98 1.52 -25.34 1.61
CA PRO A 98 0.80 -26.43 0.95
C PRO A 98 0.75 -27.73 1.77
N SER A 99 1.71 -27.92 2.69
CA SER A 99 1.75 -29.06 3.62
C SER A 99 0.88 -28.92 4.87
N SER A 100 0.18 -27.80 5.05
CA SER A 100 -0.73 -27.57 6.18
C SER A 100 -1.99 -28.44 6.08
N PHE A 101 -2.51 -28.89 7.23
CA PHE A 101 -3.79 -29.61 7.31
C PHE A 101 -4.99 -28.78 6.80
N MET A 102 -4.91 -27.45 6.90
CA MET A 102 -5.94 -26.54 6.38
C MET A 102 -5.55 -25.96 5.01
N PRO A 103 -6.54 -25.70 4.11
CA PRO A 103 -6.29 -25.06 2.82
C PRO A 103 -5.50 -23.75 2.94
N PRO A 104 -4.66 -23.39 1.95
CA PRO A 104 -3.77 -22.22 2.01
C PRO A 104 -4.46 -20.90 2.37
N TRP A 105 -5.68 -20.71 1.89
CA TRP A 105 -6.48 -19.48 2.06
C TRP A 105 -7.27 -19.42 3.39
N LEU A 106 -7.42 -20.54 4.11
CA LEU A 106 -8.27 -20.60 5.29
C LEU A 106 -7.49 -20.15 6.54
N LEU A 107 -8.04 -19.17 7.27
CA LEU A 107 -7.46 -18.62 8.51
C LEU A 107 -5.97 -18.25 8.35
N ARG A 108 -5.70 -17.37 7.39
CA ARG A 108 -4.34 -16.86 7.11
C ARG A 108 -3.77 -16.17 8.36
N PRO A 109 -2.59 -16.60 8.86
CA PRO A 109 -1.96 -15.94 9.99
C PRO A 109 -1.52 -14.52 9.63
N VAL A 110 -1.72 -13.58 10.57
CA VAL A 110 -1.11 -12.25 10.52
C VAL A 110 0.35 -12.37 10.93
N ILE A 111 1.26 -12.07 10.00
CA ILE A 111 2.71 -12.21 10.22
C ILE A 111 3.37 -10.89 10.65
N SER A 112 2.76 -9.76 10.28
CA SER A 112 3.21 -8.44 10.68
C SER A 112 2.10 -7.39 10.57
N THR A 113 2.32 -6.27 11.23
CA THR A 113 1.53 -5.05 11.06
C THR A 113 2.43 -3.92 10.57
N PHE A 114 1.89 -2.95 9.85
CA PHE A 114 2.67 -1.83 9.34
C PHE A 114 1.92 -0.50 9.34
N THR A 115 2.69 0.56 9.16
CA THR A 115 2.21 1.90 8.78
C THR A 115 2.96 2.32 7.52
N GLY A 116 2.31 3.04 6.63
CA GLY A 116 2.90 3.47 5.37
C GLY A 116 2.84 4.97 5.19
N TYR A 117 3.83 5.52 4.50
CA TYR A 117 3.91 6.93 4.17
C TYR A 117 4.22 7.04 2.68
N GLY A 118 3.42 7.84 1.97
CA GLY A 118 3.71 8.18 0.58
C GLY A 118 5.01 8.98 0.53
N ILE A 119 5.90 8.59 -0.37
CA ILE A 119 7.15 9.29 -0.64
C ILE A 119 7.15 9.71 -2.12
N GLY A 120 7.90 10.76 -2.44
CA GLY A 120 7.93 11.32 -3.80
C GLY A 120 6.82 12.34 -4.07
N ASP A 121 6.53 12.53 -5.35
CA ASP A 121 5.66 13.59 -5.84
C ASP A 121 4.18 13.27 -5.60
N ASP A 122 3.52 14.17 -4.87
CA ASP A 122 2.10 14.11 -4.59
C ASP A 122 1.32 14.65 -5.78
N THR A 123 0.65 13.76 -6.51
CA THR A 123 -0.11 14.08 -7.72
C THR A 123 -1.48 14.71 -7.41
N ALA A 124 -1.81 15.01 -6.15
CA ALA A 124 -3.06 15.70 -5.87
C ALA A 124 -3.04 17.14 -6.38
N ASP A 125 -4.13 17.52 -7.03
CA ASP A 125 -4.39 18.93 -7.34
C ASP A 125 -4.53 19.71 -6.02
N THR A 126 -3.52 20.52 -5.68
CA THR A 126 -3.52 21.38 -4.49
C THR A 126 -3.99 22.80 -4.79
N THR A 127 -4.41 23.11 -6.02
CA THR A 127 -4.84 24.46 -6.43
C THR A 127 -6.02 24.98 -5.60
N TYR A 128 -6.84 24.09 -5.01
CA TYR A 128 -7.93 24.48 -4.11
C TYR A 128 -7.45 25.24 -2.86
N LYS A 129 -6.23 25.02 -2.39
CA LYS A 129 -5.67 25.72 -1.22
C LYS A 129 -5.51 27.23 -1.48
N HIS A 130 -5.30 27.62 -2.73
CA HIS A 130 -5.16 29.02 -3.12
C HIS A 130 -6.52 29.73 -3.33
N ARG A 131 -7.61 28.98 -3.52
CA ARG A 131 -8.95 29.59 -3.70
C ARG A 131 -9.56 30.11 -2.40
N GLN A 132 -9.18 29.56 -1.24
CA GLN A 132 -9.72 29.98 0.05
C GLN A 132 -9.14 31.31 0.57
N SER A 133 -8.01 31.78 0.02
CA SER A 133 -7.45 33.09 0.38
C SER A 133 -8.13 34.27 -0.33
N GLU A 134 -8.92 34.04 -1.38
CA GLU A 134 -9.54 35.10 -2.18
C GLU A 134 -11.02 35.38 -1.84
N SER A 135 -11.60 34.64 -0.89
CA SER A 135 -13.04 34.74 -0.57
C SER A 135 -13.38 35.71 0.57
N PHE A 136 -12.42 36.48 1.07
CA PHE A 136 -12.60 37.44 2.16
C PHE A 136 -11.92 38.78 1.84
N VAL A 137 -12.44 39.51 0.85
CA VAL A 137 -12.22 40.95 0.69
C VAL A 137 -13.54 41.62 0.35
#